data_AF-A0AAN8AEL0-F1
#
_entry.id   AF-A0AAN8AEL0-F1
#
_cell.length_a   1.000
_cell.length_b   1.000
_cell.length_c   1.000
_cell.angle_alpha   90.00
_cell.angle_beta   90.00
_cell.angle_gamma   90.00
#
_symmetry.space_group_name_H-M   'P 1'
#
loop_
_entity.id
_entity.type
_entity.pdbx_description
1 polymer ?
#
loop_
_entity_poly.entity_id
_entity_poly.type
_entity_poly.pdbx_seq_one_letter_code
_entity_poly.pdbx_strand_id
1 'polypeptide(L)'
;MSDQESSTSASQTEGEVEGELDEEVDTEREGERENNLKHRDSPPLHISSFSSTLRAVIRIKQKYQTLKKRRQEMGEDGALIGASGRTSPKIFTFDGTTPTALSVPQKKKRKKRRGVMYPNRGRRRVPPRQERSRAKYCLYLLFAIVFIQVYNAIENLDDHVLRYDLEGLDKTLRREVFGQQGAVEGLLSHLKEYLSTYVHNKPLVVSLHGPSGVGKSHLGRLLAGHFRSVVGETLVLQYYVLHHCPQEADTLQCARDLSAMISEIVERAEEEEKIPLFIFDEAEHMHLEILDALLHLVSTKQSNEYLNAIYLFLSNLGHAHITKHMLHNSSSISMAKSGRHNHFVKELTLILRNTLEKIHTLWTEADILPLGLLEKGHVMECFLDEMAREGFYPDHTNIERLAGEIEYYPEVGGHQYSQTGCKLVVAKVNLL
;
A
#
# COMPACT_ATOMS: atom_id res chain seq x y z
N MET A 1 25.26 -38.40 64.08
CA MET A 1 23.80 -38.22 63.84
C MET A 1 23.47 -36.77 64.17
N SER A 2 22.50 -36.21 63.48
CA SER A 2 22.34 -34.75 63.32
C SER A 2 22.11 -33.95 64.61
N ASP A 3 22.88 -32.87 64.72
CA ASP A 3 22.41 -31.47 64.70
C ASP A 3 21.15 -31.10 65.51
N GLN A 4 21.31 -30.19 66.48
CA GLN A 4 20.78 -28.83 66.34
C GLN A 4 21.38 -27.84 67.37
N GLU A 5 21.13 -26.55 67.15
CA GLU A 5 21.95 -25.43 67.63
C GLU A 5 21.43 -24.72 68.90
N SER A 6 22.30 -23.93 69.51
CA SER A 6 22.04 -22.99 70.60
C SER A 6 22.86 -21.72 70.35
N SER A 7 22.47 -20.47 70.61
CA SER A 7 21.24 -19.74 70.96
C SER A 7 21.74 -18.37 71.52
N THR A 8 20.85 -17.39 71.75
CA THR A 8 21.10 -16.11 72.48
C THR A 8 22.00 -15.03 71.79
N SER A 9 21.94 -13.72 72.11
CA SER A 9 20.88 -12.81 72.63
C SER A 9 21.38 -11.34 72.67
N ALA A 10 20.45 -10.36 72.65
CA ALA A 10 20.61 -8.96 73.11
C ALA A 10 21.56 -8.02 72.29
N SER A 11 21.54 -6.67 72.37
CA SER A 11 20.67 -5.69 73.09
C SER A 11 20.94 -4.24 72.60
N GLN A 12 19.91 -3.36 72.57
CA GLN A 12 19.89 -1.91 72.99
C GLN A 12 20.92 -0.89 72.38
N THR A 13 20.71 0.44 72.25
CA THR A 13 19.57 1.38 72.47
C THR A 13 19.79 2.71 71.70
N GLU A 14 18.70 3.48 71.58
CA GLU A 14 18.48 4.92 71.29
C GLU A 14 19.62 5.96 71.35
N GLY A 15 19.44 7.06 70.59
CA GLY A 15 20.14 8.34 70.72
C GLY A 15 19.60 9.41 69.74
N GLU A 16 19.14 10.56 70.25
CA GLU A 16 18.55 11.68 69.48
C GLU A 16 19.54 12.85 69.28
N VAL A 17 19.17 13.86 68.46
CA VAL A 17 19.21 15.34 68.72
C VAL A 17 19.33 16.22 67.44
N GLU A 18 18.25 16.95 67.16
CA GLU A 18 18.05 18.38 66.76
C GLU A 18 18.98 19.19 65.80
N GLY A 19 18.39 20.20 65.13
CA GLY A 19 19.01 21.28 64.32
C GLY A 19 18.55 21.29 62.84
N GLU A 20 17.71 22.18 62.28
CA GLU A 20 17.65 23.67 62.25
C GLU A 20 18.85 24.34 61.53
N LEU A 21 18.70 25.33 60.62
CA LEU A 21 17.54 25.95 59.93
C LEU A 21 18.04 26.76 58.69
N ASP A 22 17.16 27.60 58.08
CA ASP A 22 17.47 28.82 57.28
C ASP A 22 18.13 28.71 55.87
N GLU A 23 17.84 29.57 54.87
CA GLU A 23 16.62 30.36 54.55
C GLU A 23 16.63 30.77 53.04
N GLU A 24 15.62 31.52 52.58
CA GLU A 24 15.45 31.99 51.19
C GLU A 24 16.30 33.22 50.84
N VAL A 25 16.72 33.38 49.58
CA VAL A 25 17.06 34.70 48.99
C VAL A 25 16.58 34.79 47.54
N ASP A 26 15.60 35.65 47.30
CA ASP A 26 15.15 36.08 45.97
C ASP A 26 16.02 37.24 45.46
N THR A 27 16.22 37.42 44.14
CA THR A 27 16.81 38.68 43.62
C THR A 27 16.49 38.98 42.15
N GLU A 28 15.54 39.88 41.89
CA GLU A 28 15.38 40.55 40.61
C GLU A 28 16.44 41.65 40.39
N ARG A 29 16.89 41.86 39.14
CA ARG A 29 17.38 43.17 38.64
C ARG A 29 17.10 43.36 37.15
N GLU A 30 16.45 44.47 36.82
CA GLU A 30 16.38 44.99 35.44
C GLU A 30 17.69 45.72 35.03
N GLY A 31 17.91 45.90 33.72
CA GLY A 31 19.12 46.55 33.18
C GLY A 31 18.99 46.93 31.69
N GLU A 32 18.50 48.15 31.43
CA GLU A 32 18.09 48.72 30.15
C GLU A 32 18.90 48.46 28.85
N ARG A 33 18.14 48.19 27.77
CA ARG A 33 18.16 48.83 26.42
C ARG A 33 19.49 49.08 25.69
N GLU A 34 19.52 48.66 24.42
CA GLU A 34 19.63 49.63 23.31
C GLU A 34 18.84 49.18 22.06
N ASN A 35 18.53 50.11 21.14
CA ASN A 35 17.71 49.86 19.94
C ASN A 35 18.56 49.74 18.67
N ASN A 36 18.12 48.94 17.69
CA ASN A 36 18.22 49.39 16.29
C ASN A 36 17.22 48.74 15.31
N LEU A 37 17.16 49.33 14.12
CA LEU A 37 16.04 49.29 13.17
C LEU A 37 15.62 47.91 12.62
N LYS A 38 14.29 47.71 12.60
CA LYS A 38 13.47 47.14 11.51
C LYS A 38 14.24 46.64 10.26
N HIS A 39 14.06 45.35 9.96
CA HIS A 39 13.68 44.95 8.60
C HIS A 39 12.35 44.21 8.64
N ARG A 40 11.54 44.34 7.57
CA ARG A 40 10.17 43.85 7.52
C ARG A 40 10.06 42.84 6.38
N ASP A 41 10.38 41.59 6.68
CA ASP A 41 10.21 40.47 5.76
C ASP A 41 9.15 39.52 6.29
N SER A 42 8.13 39.24 5.47
CA SER A 42 7.03 38.35 5.81
C SER A 42 7.50 36.89 5.74
N PRO A 43 7.12 36.02 6.70
CA PRO A 43 7.40 34.59 6.56
C PRO A 43 6.73 34.03 5.30
N PRO A 44 7.32 33.01 4.65
CA PRO A 44 6.73 32.40 3.47
C PRO A 44 5.36 31.82 3.79
N LEU A 45 4.40 32.02 2.89
CA LEU A 45 3.05 31.47 3.02
C LEU A 45 3.10 29.93 2.98
N HIS A 46 2.94 29.30 4.14
CA HIS A 46 2.81 27.85 4.25
C HIS A 46 1.63 27.36 3.39
N ILE A 47 1.91 26.42 2.50
CA ILE A 47 0.98 25.90 1.48
C ILE A 47 -0.14 25.03 2.10
N SER A 48 -0.10 24.80 3.42
CA SER A 48 -1.09 24.05 4.20
C SER A 48 -2.52 24.59 4.11
N SER A 49 -2.73 25.89 3.86
CA SER A 49 -4.08 26.49 3.86
C SER A 49 -4.92 26.20 2.61
N PHE A 50 -4.41 25.51 1.60
CA PHE A 50 -5.16 25.21 0.38
C PHE A 50 -6.06 23.98 0.53
N SER A 51 -7.33 24.12 0.17
CA SER A 51 -8.29 23.02 0.04
C SER A 51 -7.80 21.96 -0.96
N SER A 52 -8.13 20.69 -0.73
CA SER A 52 -7.68 19.54 -1.54
C SER A 52 -8.05 19.67 -3.02
N THR A 53 -9.21 20.24 -3.34
CA THR A 53 -9.63 20.54 -4.73
C THR A 53 -8.73 21.58 -5.38
N LEU A 54 -8.24 22.58 -4.64
CA LEU A 54 -7.30 23.56 -5.17
C LEU A 54 -5.91 22.95 -5.39
N ARG A 55 -5.44 22.08 -4.47
CA ARG A 55 -4.18 21.32 -4.65
C ARG A 55 -4.25 20.42 -5.87
N ALA A 56 -5.36 19.72 -6.10
CA ALA A 56 -5.58 18.92 -7.30
C ALA A 56 -5.52 19.76 -8.59
N VAL A 57 -6.15 20.95 -8.61
CA VAL A 57 -6.07 21.88 -9.75
C VAL A 57 -4.64 22.40 -9.97
N ILE A 58 -3.87 22.63 -8.90
CA ILE A 58 -2.45 23.01 -8.99
C ILE A 58 -1.61 21.85 -9.57
N ARG A 59 -1.76 20.62 -9.06
CA ARG A 59 -1.10 19.41 -9.59
C ARG A 59 -1.41 19.21 -11.08
N ILE A 60 -2.68 19.34 -11.49
CA ILE A 60 -3.11 19.26 -12.91
C ILE A 60 -2.46 20.37 -13.75
N LYS A 61 -2.41 21.61 -13.24
CA LYS A 61 -1.78 22.75 -13.94
C LYS A 61 -0.28 22.55 -14.13
N GLN A 62 0.43 22.02 -13.12
CA GLN A 62 1.86 21.69 -13.20
C GLN A 62 2.12 20.54 -14.18
N LYS A 63 1.31 19.48 -14.15
CA LYS A 63 1.39 18.35 -15.12
C LYS A 63 1.12 18.82 -16.55
N TYR A 64 0.20 19.78 -16.75
CA TYR A 64 -0.04 20.40 -18.06
C TYR A 64 1.11 21.34 -18.50
N GLN A 65 1.70 22.11 -17.58
CA GLN A 65 2.83 23.01 -17.89
C GLN A 65 4.10 22.23 -18.24
N THR A 66 4.40 21.13 -17.55
CA THR A 66 5.53 20.24 -17.88
C THR A 66 5.32 19.51 -19.20
N LEU A 67 4.11 18.98 -19.47
CA LEU A 67 3.74 18.45 -20.80
C LEU A 67 3.85 19.50 -21.91
N LYS A 68 3.47 20.76 -21.64
CA LYS A 68 3.65 21.85 -22.60
C LYS A 68 5.14 22.16 -22.84
N LYS A 69 5.97 22.18 -21.80
CA LYS A 69 7.43 22.40 -21.92
C LYS A 69 8.08 21.30 -22.75
N ARG A 70 7.81 20.02 -22.45
CA ARG A 70 8.26 18.86 -23.26
C ARG A 70 7.83 18.93 -24.72
N ARG A 71 6.63 19.46 -25.01
CA ARG A 71 6.14 19.69 -26.39
C ARG A 71 6.77 20.90 -27.09
N GLN A 72 7.38 21.84 -26.37
CA GLN A 72 8.22 22.88 -26.95
C GLN A 72 9.65 22.38 -27.17
N GLU A 73 10.18 21.59 -26.24
CA GLU A 73 11.51 20.96 -26.34
C GLU A 73 11.57 19.95 -27.51
N MET A 74 10.54 19.11 -27.69
CA MET A 74 10.36 18.28 -28.90
C MET A 74 10.00 19.09 -30.17
N GLY A 75 9.85 20.41 -30.07
CA GLY A 75 9.49 21.30 -31.18
C GLY A 75 10.68 22.04 -31.81
N GLU A 76 11.85 22.05 -31.18
CA GLU A 76 13.02 22.80 -31.67
C GLU A 76 14.01 21.93 -32.48
N ASP A 77 14.07 20.62 -32.23
CA ASP A 77 15.05 19.70 -32.85
C ASP A 77 14.56 19.09 -34.19
N GLY A 78 13.97 19.91 -35.06
CA GLY A 78 13.28 19.42 -36.26
C GLY A 78 12.95 20.45 -37.36
N ALA A 79 13.74 21.52 -37.53
CA ALA A 79 13.37 22.66 -38.39
C ALA A 79 14.50 23.32 -39.23
N LEU A 80 15.25 22.53 -40.00
CA LEU A 80 15.82 22.97 -41.29
C LEU A 80 15.31 21.99 -42.36
N ILE A 81 14.79 22.37 -43.53
CA ILE A 81 15.30 23.37 -44.50
C ILE A 81 14.14 24.14 -45.18
N GLY A 82 14.31 25.45 -45.42
CA GLY A 82 13.92 26.09 -46.70
C GLY A 82 12.60 26.88 -46.85
N ALA A 83 12.65 28.20 -46.56
CA ALA A 83 11.96 29.31 -47.26
C ALA A 83 10.39 29.34 -47.36
N SER A 84 9.69 30.45 -47.59
CA SER A 84 10.00 31.88 -47.64
C SER A 84 8.81 32.67 -47.05
N GLY A 85 9.03 33.78 -46.36
CA GLY A 85 7.94 34.58 -45.78
C GLY A 85 7.36 35.67 -46.70
N ARG A 86 6.19 36.22 -46.32
CA ARG A 86 5.76 37.58 -46.72
C ARG A 86 4.63 38.16 -45.83
N THR A 87 5.02 39.15 -45.03
CA THR A 87 4.31 40.42 -44.75
C THR A 87 2.77 40.44 -44.59
N SER A 88 2.32 40.80 -43.38
CA SER A 88 1.02 41.48 -43.16
C SER A 88 1.06 42.94 -43.64
N PRO A 89 -0.10 43.64 -43.60
CA PRO A 89 -0.13 44.84 -42.73
C PRO A 89 -1.40 44.93 -41.86
N LYS A 90 -1.60 46.09 -41.22
CA LYS A 90 -2.54 46.37 -40.13
C LYS A 90 -3.15 47.79 -40.32
N ILE A 91 -4.24 48.10 -39.59
CA ILE A 91 -4.76 49.44 -39.21
C ILE A 91 -5.74 50.20 -40.16
N PHE A 92 -6.91 50.50 -39.57
CA PHE A 92 -7.91 51.59 -39.72
C PHE A 92 -7.91 52.60 -40.89
N THR A 93 -9.13 52.98 -41.33
CA THR A 93 -9.75 54.33 -41.09
C THR A 93 -11.27 54.31 -41.36
N PHE A 94 -11.99 55.43 -41.14
CA PHE A 94 -13.46 55.54 -40.96
C PHE A 94 -14.23 56.21 -42.13
N ASP A 95 -15.54 55.90 -42.21
CA ASP A 95 -16.73 56.63 -42.74
C ASP A 95 -16.71 57.57 -43.96
N GLY A 96 -17.82 57.53 -44.74
CA GLY A 96 -18.10 58.43 -45.88
C GLY A 96 -19.53 58.32 -46.45
N THR A 97 -20.42 59.19 -45.97
CA THR A 97 -21.86 59.41 -46.26
C THR A 97 -22.46 59.23 -47.68
N THR A 98 -23.78 58.93 -47.71
CA THR A 98 -24.79 59.03 -48.81
C THR A 98 -25.09 60.50 -49.24
N PRO A 99 -25.94 60.87 -50.25
CA PRO A 99 -27.11 60.20 -50.89
C PRO A 99 -27.12 60.28 -52.47
N THR A 100 -28.18 60.38 -53.33
CA THR A 100 -29.63 60.72 -53.21
C THR A 100 -30.51 60.30 -54.43
N ALA A 101 -31.81 60.02 -54.19
CA ALA A 101 -33.02 60.42 -54.96
C ALA A 101 -33.41 59.93 -56.39
N LEU A 102 -34.72 59.58 -56.54
CA LEU A 102 -35.64 59.70 -57.72
C LEU A 102 -35.40 58.79 -58.96
N SER A 103 -36.38 58.42 -59.82
CA SER A 103 -37.87 58.35 -59.77
C SER A 103 -38.43 57.36 -60.86
N VAL A 104 -39.77 57.22 -61.04
CA VAL A 104 -40.43 56.20 -61.91
C VAL A 104 -41.47 56.84 -62.86
N PRO A 105 -41.75 56.28 -64.07
CA PRO A 105 -43.18 56.06 -64.43
C PRO A 105 -43.55 54.85 -65.35
N GLN A 106 -44.52 54.05 -64.87
CA GLN A 106 -45.68 53.40 -65.54
C GLN A 106 -45.69 52.91 -67.02
N LYS A 107 -46.38 51.77 -67.27
CA LYS A 107 -47.46 51.68 -68.31
C LYS A 107 -48.47 50.49 -68.15
N LYS A 108 -49.73 50.85 -67.83
CA LYS A 108 -51.10 50.31 -68.15
C LYS A 108 -51.43 48.78 -68.29
N LYS A 109 -52.70 48.45 -68.00
CA LYS A 109 -53.34 47.09 -67.89
C LYS A 109 -54.29 46.76 -69.07
N ARG A 110 -54.60 45.48 -69.36
CA ARG A 110 -55.99 44.88 -69.34
C ARG A 110 -56.17 43.40 -69.78
N LYS A 111 -56.81 42.62 -68.89
CA LYS A 111 -57.86 41.58 -69.08
C LYS A 111 -57.86 40.60 -70.29
N LYS A 112 -57.92 39.29 -69.97
CA LYS A 112 -59.15 38.44 -70.05
C LYS A 112 -59.03 37.18 -69.15
N ARG A 113 -60.15 36.53 -68.82
CA ARG A 113 -60.24 35.24 -68.08
C ARG A 113 -60.86 34.17 -69.00
N ARG A 114 -60.50 32.88 -68.81
CA ARG A 114 -61.36 31.69 -68.98
C ARG A 114 -60.60 30.42 -68.52
N GLY A 115 -61.34 29.36 -68.18
CA GLY A 115 -60.81 28.02 -67.90
C GLY A 115 -60.59 27.69 -66.42
N VAL A 116 -61.35 26.71 -65.92
CA VAL A 116 -61.03 25.92 -64.72
C VAL A 116 -61.00 24.46 -65.17
N MET A 117 -59.93 23.74 -64.82
CA MET A 117 -59.86 22.27 -64.94
C MET A 117 -59.14 21.70 -63.73
N TYR A 118 -59.55 20.49 -63.31
CA TYR A 118 -59.04 19.83 -62.12
C TYR A 118 -57.61 19.28 -62.32
N PRO A 119 -56.70 19.44 -61.34
CA PRO A 119 -55.38 18.81 -61.39
C PRO A 119 -55.46 17.36 -60.90
N ASN A 120 -55.43 16.40 -61.81
CA ASN A 120 -55.26 14.98 -61.44
C ASN A 120 -53.77 14.58 -61.43
N ARG A 121 -53.43 13.70 -60.48
CA ARG A 121 -52.13 13.06 -60.17
C ARG A 121 -50.97 13.24 -61.17
N GLY A 122 -49.81 13.76 -60.72
CA GLY A 122 -48.65 13.82 -61.62
C GLY A 122 -47.29 14.35 -61.13
N ARG A 123 -46.89 14.27 -59.85
CA ARG A 123 -45.48 14.52 -59.46
C ARG A 123 -44.94 13.46 -58.50
N ARG A 124 -43.88 12.77 -58.94
CA ARG A 124 -43.06 11.88 -58.10
C ARG A 124 -42.45 12.71 -56.96
N ARG A 125 -42.73 12.36 -55.70
CA ARG A 125 -41.98 12.93 -54.57
C ARG A 125 -40.57 12.34 -54.60
N VAL A 126 -39.57 13.18 -54.79
CA VAL A 126 -38.18 12.81 -54.46
C VAL A 126 -38.15 12.55 -52.94
N PRO A 127 -37.54 11.46 -52.44
CA PRO A 127 -37.42 11.26 -51.00
C PRO A 127 -36.64 12.44 -50.39
N PRO A 128 -36.99 12.90 -49.17
CA PRO A 128 -36.23 13.97 -48.53
C PRO A 128 -34.78 13.53 -48.39
N ARG A 129 -33.84 14.39 -48.79
CA ARG A 129 -32.42 14.17 -48.47
C ARG A 129 -32.31 14.10 -46.96
N GLN A 130 -31.97 12.91 -46.45
CA GLN A 130 -31.83 12.69 -45.02
C GLN A 130 -30.67 13.56 -44.51
N GLU A 131 -31.01 14.66 -43.85
CA GLU A 131 -30.02 15.57 -43.29
C GLU A 131 -29.20 14.80 -42.25
N ARG A 132 -27.91 14.55 -42.56
CA ARG A 132 -26.96 13.93 -41.64
C ARG A 132 -26.63 14.95 -40.56
N SER A 133 -27.53 15.03 -39.57
CA SER A 133 -27.46 15.99 -38.47
C SER A 133 -26.05 16.01 -37.86
N ARG A 134 -25.46 17.20 -37.79
CA ARG A 134 -24.12 17.43 -37.23
C ARG A 134 -24.01 16.93 -35.79
N ALA A 135 -25.14 16.91 -35.06
CA ALA A 135 -25.23 16.32 -33.73
C ALA A 135 -24.74 14.86 -33.67
N LYS A 136 -24.95 14.04 -34.74
CA LYS A 136 -24.42 12.67 -34.78
C LYS A 136 -22.88 12.64 -34.74
N TYR A 137 -22.22 13.54 -35.49
CA TYR A 137 -20.76 13.65 -35.46
C TYR A 137 -20.26 14.18 -34.11
N CYS A 138 -20.96 15.13 -33.48
CA CYS A 138 -20.64 15.55 -32.12
C CYS A 138 -20.80 14.41 -31.10
N LEU A 139 -21.82 13.55 -31.26
CA LEU A 139 -22.06 12.39 -30.38
C LEU A 139 -20.98 11.32 -30.56
N TYR A 140 -20.56 11.03 -31.80
CA TYR A 140 -19.41 10.16 -32.06
C TYR A 140 -18.10 10.75 -31.52
N LEU A 141 -17.89 12.07 -31.61
CA LEU A 141 -16.73 12.74 -31.03
C LEU A 141 -16.73 12.62 -29.49
N LEU A 142 -17.89 12.81 -28.85
CA LEU A 142 -18.04 12.69 -27.40
C LEU A 142 -17.79 11.25 -26.94
N PHE A 143 -18.34 10.25 -27.65
CA PHE A 143 -18.01 8.84 -27.40
C PHE A 143 -16.51 8.54 -27.61
N ALA A 144 -15.86 9.10 -28.63
CA ALA A 144 -14.43 8.91 -28.84
C ALA A 144 -13.58 9.54 -27.72
N ILE A 145 -13.96 10.74 -27.24
CA ILE A 145 -13.30 11.39 -26.10
C ILE A 145 -13.46 10.55 -24.82
N VAL A 146 -14.68 10.07 -24.52
CA VAL A 146 -14.93 9.22 -23.35
C VAL A 146 -14.20 7.88 -23.49
N PHE A 147 -14.17 7.28 -24.68
CA PHE A 147 -13.41 6.04 -24.92
C PHE A 147 -11.91 6.24 -24.69
N ILE A 148 -11.32 7.33 -25.18
CA ILE A 148 -9.91 7.67 -24.93
C ILE A 148 -9.67 7.94 -23.44
N GLN A 149 -10.58 8.62 -22.75
CA GLN A 149 -10.48 8.84 -21.29
C GLN A 149 -10.52 7.53 -20.49
N VAL A 150 -11.39 6.59 -20.87
CA VAL A 150 -11.45 5.26 -20.25
C VAL A 150 -10.23 4.42 -20.60
N TYR A 151 -9.76 4.44 -21.85
CA TYR A 151 -8.57 3.70 -22.29
C TYR A 151 -7.32 4.17 -21.54
N ASN A 152 -7.05 5.48 -21.52
CA ASN A 152 -5.94 6.07 -20.78
C ASN A 152 -6.02 5.81 -19.27
N ALA A 153 -7.23 5.64 -18.71
CA ALA A 153 -7.41 5.31 -17.29
C ALA A 153 -7.12 3.83 -16.98
N ILE A 154 -7.37 2.92 -17.94
CA ILE A 154 -7.02 1.50 -17.82
C ILE A 154 -5.50 1.33 -18.00
N GLU A 155 -4.92 1.92 -19.05
CA GLU A 155 -3.49 1.87 -19.35
C GLU A 155 -2.63 2.38 -18.17
N ASN A 156 -3.02 3.51 -17.56
CA ASN A 156 -2.36 4.07 -16.37
C ASN A 156 -2.65 3.26 -15.08
N LEU A 157 -3.61 2.33 -15.06
CA LEU A 157 -3.82 1.38 -13.95
C LEU A 157 -2.94 0.13 -14.13
N ASP A 158 -2.88 -0.41 -15.34
CA ASP A 158 -2.04 -1.57 -15.67
C ASP A 158 -0.56 -1.24 -15.48
N ASP A 159 -0.10 -0.05 -15.92
CA ASP A 159 1.25 0.48 -15.59
C ASP A 159 1.52 0.51 -14.08
N HIS A 160 0.51 0.85 -13.28
CA HIS A 160 0.62 0.94 -11.81
C HIS A 160 0.76 -0.44 -11.15
N VAL A 161 0.12 -1.49 -11.69
CA VAL A 161 0.28 -2.87 -11.20
C VAL A 161 1.59 -3.47 -11.70
N LEU A 162 1.95 -3.22 -12.97
CA LEU A 162 3.20 -3.69 -13.57
C LEU A 162 4.44 -3.16 -12.82
N ARG A 163 4.37 -1.93 -12.31
CA ARG A 163 5.39 -1.29 -11.46
C ARG A 163 5.80 -2.12 -10.25
N TYR A 164 4.97 -3.04 -9.74
CA TYR A 164 5.27 -3.83 -8.53
C TYR A 164 5.69 -5.30 -8.79
N ASP A 165 5.73 -5.76 -10.04
CA ASP A 165 6.03 -7.15 -10.45
C ASP A 165 5.47 -8.25 -9.51
N LEU A 166 4.15 -8.24 -9.33
CA LEU A 166 3.48 -9.26 -8.50
C LEU A 166 3.54 -10.68 -9.11
N GLU A 167 3.90 -10.82 -10.39
CA GLU A 167 4.06 -12.12 -11.06
C GLU A 167 5.44 -12.74 -10.77
N GLY A 168 6.50 -11.94 -10.73
CA GLY A 168 7.82 -12.34 -10.21
C GLY A 168 7.76 -12.72 -8.73
N LEU A 169 6.98 -11.97 -7.93
CA LEU A 169 6.72 -12.30 -6.53
C LEU A 169 5.99 -13.65 -6.38
N ASP A 170 4.87 -13.87 -7.09
CA ASP A 170 4.11 -15.13 -7.03
C ASP A 170 5.00 -16.35 -7.35
N LYS A 171 5.78 -16.29 -8.43
CA LYS A 171 6.73 -17.35 -8.81
C LYS A 171 7.78 -17.61 -7.73
N THR A 172 8.30 -16.55 -7.10
CA THR A 172 9.31 -16.65 -6.04
C THR A 172 8.74 -17.27 -4.76
N LEU A 173 7.56 -16.80 -4.32
CA LEU A 173 6.89 -17.34 -3.13
C LEU A 173 6.45 -18.79 -3.34
N ARG A 174 5.98 -19.16 -4.53
CA ARG A 174 5.61 -20.56 -4.83
C ARG A 174 6.80 -21.51 -4.92
N ARG A 175 7.99 -21.00 -5.27
CA ARG A 175 9.24 -21.78 -5.29
C ARG A 175 9.80 -22.02 -3.89
N GLU A 176 9.82 -21.00 -3.04
CA GLU A 176 10.58 -21.02 -1.78
C GLU A 176 9.73 -21.14 -0.50
N VAL A 177 8.39 -21.10 -0.59
CA VAL A 177 7.50 -21.24 0.57
C VAL A 177 6.69 -22.55 0.50
N PHE A 178 7.32 -23.62 0.98
CA PHE A 178 6.74 -24.96 1.03
C PHE A 178 5.53 -25.03 1.99
N GLY A 179 4.48 -25.75 1.58
CA GLY A 179 3.31 -26.07 2.43
C GLY A 179 2.32 -24.93 2.74
N GLN A 180 2.66 -23.65 2.48
CA GLN A 180 1.83 -22.50 2.90
C GLN A 180 1.03 -21.83 1.77
N GLN A 181 0.70 -22.58 0.71
CA GLN A 181 0.10 -22.03 -0.51
C GLN A 181 -1.17 -21.20 -0.26
N GLY A 182 -2.04 -21.61 0.67
CA GLY A 182 -3.24 -20.83 1.03
C GLY A 182 -2.95 -19.47 1.69
N ALA A 183 -1.85 -19.34 2.43
CA ALA A 183 -1.42 -18.07 3.02
C ALA A 183 -0.71 -17.19 1.97
N VAL A 184 0.07 -17.80 1.07
CA VAL A 184 0.73 -17.12 -0.06
C VAL A 184 -0.32 -16.55 -1.03
N GLU A 185 -1.30 -17.35 -1.44
CA GLU A 185 -2.40 -16.92 -2.31
C GLU A 185 -3.29 -15.87 -1.63
N GLY A 186 -3.53 -16.00 -0.32
CA GLY A 186 -4.15 -14.96 0.48
C GLY A 186 -3.40 -13.63 0.40
N LEU A 187 -2.12 -13.62 0.75
CA LEU A 187 -1.28 -12.41 0.74
C LEU A 187 -1.22 -11.76 -0.65
N LEU A 188 -0.98 -12.55 -1.69
CA LEU A 188 -0.94 -12.06 -3.07
C LEU A 188 -2.29 -11.51 -3.54
N SER A 189 -3.41 -12.06 -3.11
CA SER A 189 -4.73 -11.51 -3.41
C SER A 189 -4.93 -10.13 -2.79
N HIS A 190 -4.56 -9.95 -1.51
CA HIS A 190 -4.67 -8.66 -0.82
C HIS A 190 -3.72 -7.62 -1.43
N LEU A 191 -2.48 -8.00 -1.73
CA LEU A 191 -1.51 -7.13 -2.42
C LEU A 191 -2.03 -6.70 -3.80
N LYS A 192 -2.58 -7.64 -4.59
CA LYS A 192 -3.10 -7.35 -5.93
C LYS A 192 -4.35 -6.47 -5.90
N GLU A 193 -5.29 -6.74 -5.01
CA GLU A 193 -6.50 -5.92 -4.85
C GLU A 193 -6.12 -4.48 -4.45
N TYR A 194 -5.27 -4.34 -3.44
CA TYR A 194 -4.78 -3.05 -2.98
C TYR A 194 -4.01 -2.29 -4.08
N LEU A 195 -2.93 -2.87 -4.62
CA LEU A 195 -2.04 -2.21 -5.60
C LEU A 195 -2.69 -1.95 -6.97
N SER A 196 -3.84 -2.57 -7.27
CA SER A 196 -4.67 -2.22 -8.45
C SER A 196 -5.49 -0.94 -8.29
N THR A 197 -5.51 -0.36 -7.09
CA THR A 197 -6.30 0.83 -6.76
C THR A 197 -5.39 2.06 -6.63
N TYR A 198 -5.74 3.20 -7.25
CA TYR A 198 -4.96 4.44 -7.16
C TYR A 198 -5.32 5.32 -5.93
N VAL A 199 -6.48 5.10 -5.31
CA VAL A 199 -6.95 5.87 -4.14
C VAL A 199 -7.47 4.90 -3.09
N HIS A 200 -6.70 4.70 -2.02
CA HIS A 200 -7.08 3.81 -0.92
C HIS A 200 -7.92 4.55 0.13
N ASN A 201 -8.82 3.83 0.79
CA ASN A 201 -9.65 4.36 1.90
C ASN A 201 -9.15 3.95 3.29
N LYS A 202 -8.29 2.93 3.36
CA LYS A 202 -7.50 2.48 4.53
C LYS A 202 -6.13 2.00 4.01
N PRO A 203 -5.05 2.03 4.80
CA PRO A 203 -3.83 1.28 4.47
C PRO A 203 -4.10 -0.23 4.39
N LEU A 204 -3.23 -0.96 3.70
CA LEU A 204 -3.29 -2.42 3.72
C LEU A 204 -2.62 -2.93 4.99
N VAL A 205 -3.36 -3.65 5.83
CA VAL A 205 -2.85 -4.24 7.07
C VAL A 205 -3.10 -5.74 7.01
N VAL A 206 -2.04 -6.55 7.00
CA VAL A 206 -2.12 -8.01 6.90
C VAL A 206 -1.31 -8.64 8.02
N SER A 207 -1.86 -9.65 8.70
CA SER A 207 -1.18 -10.33 9.81
C SER A 207 -1.09 -11.85 9.61
N LEU A 208 0.13 -12.37 9.67
CA LEU A 208 0.48 -13.76 9.36
C LEU A 208 0.75 -14.50 10.66
N HIS A 209 -0.19 -15.35 11.05
CA HIS A 209 -0.19 -16.07 12.32
C HIS A 209 0.09 -17.56 12.10
N GLY A 210 1.04 -18.14 12.84
CA GLY A 210 1.36 -19.57 12.70
C GLY A 210 2.37 -20.06 13.74
N PRO A 211 2.59 -21.39 13.85
CA PRO A 211 3.64 -21.95 14.70
C PRO A 211 5.07 -21.50 14.32
N SER A 212 6.06 -21.84 15.16
CA SER A 212 7.47 -21.55 14.87
C SER A 212 7.98 -22.43 13.71
N GLY A 213 8.94 -21.93 12.92
CA GLY A 213 9.56 -22.68 11.83
C GLY A 213 8.70 -22.96 10.59
N VAL A 214 7.47 -22.44 10.52
CA VAL A 214 6.55 -22.67 9.37
C VAL A 214 6.75 -21.70 8.18
N GLY A 215 7.78 -20.85 8.23
CA GLY A 215 8.18 -19.97 7.12
C GLY A 215 7.84 -18.48 7.25
N LYS A 216 7.17 -18.01 8.32
CA LYS A 216 6.76 -16.58 8.49
C LYS A 216 7.87 -15.57 8.17
N SER A 217 8.98 -15.62 8.92
CA SER A 217 10.14 -14.73 8.79
C SER A 217 10.99 -14.99 7.54
N HIS A 218 10.70 -16.07 6.79
CA HIS A 218 11.26 -16.31 5.45
C HIS A 218 10.41 -15.61 4.39
N LEU A 219 9.10 -15.82 4.40
CA LEU A 219 8.12 -15.09 3.58
C LEU A 219 8.23 -13.56 3.76
N GLY A 220 8.45 -13.08 5.00
CA GLY A 220 8.76 -11.68 5.27
C GLY A 220 10.04 -11.20 4.58
N ARG A 221 11.15 -11.96 4.64
CA ARG A 221 12.40 -11.64 3.94
C ARG A 221 12.26 -11.68 2.42
N LEU A 222 11.51 -12.63 1.86
CA LEU A 222 11.22 -12.70 0.42
C LEU A 222 10.43 -11.47 -0.05
N LEU A 223 9.38 -11.09 0.68
CA LEU A 223 8.60 -9.89 0.37
C LEU A 223 9.45 -8.62 0.49
N ALA A 224 10.28 -8.52 1.54
CA ALA A 224 11.21 -7.42 1.74
C ALA A 224 12.21 -7.31 0.58
N GLY A 225 12.85 -8.41 0.18
CA GLY A 225 13.79 -8.45 -0.94
C GLY A 225 13.15 -8.03 -2.27
N HIS A 226 11.94 -8.53 -2.55
CA HIS A 226 11.17 -8.14 -3.72
C HIS A 226 10.89 -6.64 -3.74
N PHE A 227 10.28 -6.10 -2.67
CA PHE A 227 9.96 -4.68 -2.60
C PHE A 227 11.23 -3.79 -2.61
N ARG A 228 12.32 -4.19 -1.96
CA ARG A 228 13.60 -3.45 -2.00
C ARG A 228 14.14 -3.31 -3.44
N SER A 229 13.97 -4.33 -4.27
CA SER A 229 14.36 -4.30 -5.69
C SER A 229 13.43 -3.48 -6.60
N VAL A 230 12.22 -3.15 -6.12
CA VAL A 230 11.10 -2.59 -6.88
C VAL A 230 10.79 -1.14 -6.50
N VAL A 231 10.53 -0.87 -5.21
CA VAL A 231 10.32 0.48 -4.68
C VAL A 231 11.62 1.13 -4.21
N GLY A 232 12.65 0.36 -3.92
CA GLY A 232 13.91 0.86 -3.35
C GLY A 232 14.04 0.60 -1.84
N GLU A 233 15.27 0.54 -1.35
CA GLU A 233 15.57 0.10 0.02
C GLU A 233 15.05 1.06 1.11
N THR A 234 15.09 2.36 0.83
CA THR A 234 14.63 3.46 1.72
C THR A 234 13.12 3.46 2.00
N LEU A 235 12.36 2.60 1.34
CA LEU A 235 10.90 2.48 1.47
C LEU A 235 10.44 1.11 2.01
N VAL A 236 11.37 0.29 2.53
CA VAL A 236 11.09 -1.05 3.06
C VAL A 236 11.68 -1.24 4.46
N LEU A 237 10.90 -0.89 5.48
CA LEU A 237 11.26 -1.13 6.87
C LEU A 237 11.03 -2.61 7.23
N GLN A 238 12.02 -3.22 7.89
CA GLN A 238 11.92 -4.57 8.43
C GLN A 238 12.31 -4.54 9.91
N TYR A 239 11.29 -4.33 10.75
CA TYR A 239 11.41 -4.11 12.18
C TYR A 239 11.34 -5.44 12.93
N TYR A 240 12.49 -5.92 13.38
CA TYR A 240 12.62 -7.06 14.29
C TYR A 240 12.40 -6.59 15.73
N VAL A 241 11.29 -6.98 16.35
CA VAL A 241 10.84 -6.39 17.63
C VAL A 241 11.89 -6.55 18.74
N LEU A 242 12.38 -7.76 18.98
CA LEU A 242 13.36 -8.05 20.04
C LEU A 242 14.72 -7.37 19.84
N HIS A 243 15.04 -6.92 18.62
CA HIS A 243 16.29 -6.21 18.31
C HIS A 243 16.16 -4.69 18.49
N HIS A 244 15.01 -4.12 18.10
CA HIS A 244 14.81 -2.65 18.10
C HIS A 244 14.22 -2.13 19.42
N CYS A 245 13.44 -2.95 20.12
CA CYS A 245 12.96 -2.67 21.47
C CYS A 245 13.13 -3.92 22.34
N PRO A 246 14.34 -4.17 22.89
CA PRO A 246 14.55 -5.25 23.85
C PRO A 246 13.76 -4.99 25.14
N GLN A 247 13.47 -6.04 25.90
CA GLN A 247 12.54 -6.01 27.06
C GLN A 247 12.95 -5.05 28.21
N GLU A 248 14.20 -4.57 28.22
CA GLU A 248 14.74 -3.61 29.20
C GLU A 248 14.66 -2.14 28.73
N ALA A 249 14.20 -1.86 27.51
CA ALA A 249 14.12 -0.52 26.93
C ALA A 249 12.84 0.25 27.35
N ASP A 250 12.89 1.59 27.23
CA ASP A 250 11.70 2.44 27.38
C ASP A 250 10.73 2.23 26.20
N THR A 251 9.62 1.53 26.46
CA THR A 251 8.61 1.20 25.44
C THR A 251 7.93 2.43 24.86
N LEU A 252 7.81 3.53 25.63
CA LEU A 252 7.27 4.80 25.15
C LEU A 252 8.25 5.49 24.19
N GLN A 253 9.56 5.35 24.43
CA GLN A 253 10.56 5.88 23.50
C GLN A 253 10.65 5.03 22.23
N CYS A 254 10.66 3.69 22.34
CA CYS A 254 10.54 2.79 21.18
C CYS A 254 9.33 3.12 20.29
N ALA A 255 8.16 3.39 20.90
CA ALA A 255 6.94 3.73 20.18
C ALA A 255 7.05 5.09 19.44
N ARG A 256 7.70 6.09 20.04
CA ARG A 256 7.97 7.40 19.39
C ARG A 256 8.95 7.26 18.23
N ASP A 257 10.06 6.56 18.45
CA ASP A 257 11.12 6.40 17.45
C ASP A 257 10.63 5.61 16.23
N LEU A 258 9.84 4.56 16.46
CA LEU A 258 9.17 3.82 15.39
C LEU A 258 8.15 4.69 14.64
N SER A 259 7.37 5.51 15.34
CA SER A 259 6.39 6.40 14.71
C SER A 259 7.08 7.45 13.82
N ALA A 260 8.16 8.06 14.31
CA ALA A 260 8.96 9.02 13.54
C ALA A 260 9.59 8.38 12.30
N MET A 261 10.14 7.16 12.42
CA MET A 261 10.70 6.40 11.31
C MET A 261 9.64 6.04 10.25
N ILE A 262 8.42 5.68 10.67
CA ILE A 262 7.31 5.43 9.74
C ILE A 262 6.90 6.73 9.03
N SER A 263 6.75 7.85 9.75
CA SER A 263 6.41 9.15 9.16
C SER A 263 7.45 9.60 8.11
N GLU A 264 8.76 9.50 8.40
CA GLU A 264 9.82 9.86 7.44
C GLU A 264 9.74 9.02 6.15
N ILE A 265 9.45 7.71 6.28
CA ILE A 265 9.31 6.79 5.14
C ILE A 265 8.02 7.08 4.35
N VAL A 266 6.92 7.43 5.03
CA VAL A 266 5.63 7.79 4.40
C VAL A 266 5.75 9.13 3.64
N GLU A 267 6.39 10.15 4.21
CA GLU A 267 6.62 11.43 3.54
C GLU A 267 7.45 11.24 2.26
N ARG A 268 8.57 10.50 2.34
CA ARG A 268 9.39 10.13 1.19
C ARG A 268 8.61 9.33 0.13
N ALA A 269 7.68 8.48 0.55
CA ALA A 269 6.85 7.69 -0.36
C ALA A 269 5.83 8.54 -1.13
N GLU A 270 5.26 9.62 -0.56
CA GLU A 270 4.43 10.56 -1.32
C GLU A 270 5.28 11.30 -2.37
N GLU A 271 6.49 11.75 -2.02
CA GLU A 271 7.39 12.45 -2.95
C GLU A 271 7.79 11.59 -4.16
N GLU A 272 7.99 10.28 -3.95
CA GLU A 272 8.38 9.34 -5.02
C GLU A 272 7.20 8.72 -5.80
N GLU A 273 5.95 9.05 -5.44
CA GLU A 273 4.72 8.39 -5.91
C GLU A 273 4.81 6.84 -5.80
N LYS A 274 5.12 6.35 -4.59
CA LYS A 274 5.29 4.92 -4.25
C LYS A 274 4.49 4.54 -3.00
N ILE A 275 4.32 3.24 -2.80
CA ILE A 275 3.72 2.65 -1.59
C ILE A 275 4.86 1.95 -0.80
N PRO A 276 5.15 2.37 0.44
CA PRO A 276 6.16 1.75 1.28
C PRO A 276 5.63 0.49 1.96
N LEU A 277 6.56 -0.37 2.39
CA LEU A 277 6.27 -1.64 3.06
C LEU A 277 6.91 -1.66 4.45
N PHE A 278 6.08 -1.84 5.48
CA PHE A 278 6.48 -1.97 6.87
C PHE A 278 6.26 -3.42 7.32
N ILE A 279 7.34 -4.15 7.58
CA ILE A 279 7.30 -5.54 8.08
C ILE A 279 7.70 -5.57 9.55
N PHE A 280 6.86 -6.19 10.37
CA PHE A 280 7.06 -6.37 11.80
C PHE A 280 7.22 -7.87 12.11
N ASP A 281 8.44 -8.29 12.41
CA ASP A 281 8.74 -9.69 12.77
C ASP A 281 8.70 -9.86 14.29
N GLU A 282 8.23 -11.01 14.76
CA GLU A 282 8.04 -11.36 16.18
C GLU A 282 7.02 -10.45 16.92
N ALA A 283 5.91 -10.10 16.25
CA ALA A 283 4.94 -9.13 16.76
C ALA A 283 4.21 -9.53 18.07
N GLU A 284 4.29 -10.79 18.52
CA GLU A 284 3.87 -11.23 19.86
C GLU A 284 4.68 -10.59 21.01
N HIS A 285 5.86 -10.04 20.72
CA HIS A 285 6.72 -9.38 21.68
C HIS A 285 6.56 -7.85 21.67
N MET A 286 5.61 -7.31 20.89
CA MET A 286 5.30 -5.88 20.94
C MET A 286 4.59 -5.52 22.24
N HIS A 287 5.14 -4.51 22.92
CA HIS A 287 4.49 -3.86 24.06
C HIS A 287 3.26 -3.05 23.60
N LEU A 288 2.30 -2.85 24.51
CA LEU A 288 1.02 -2.20 24.19
C LEU A 288 1.22 -0.77 23.67
N GLU A 289 2.19 -0.03 24.19
CA GLU A 289 2.48 1.35 23.76
C GLU A 289 2.91 1.42 22.28
N ILE A 290 3.57 0.38 21.78
CA ILE A 290 4.00 0.26 20.38
C ILE A 290 2.78 -0.11 19.50
N LEU A 291 1.92 -1.00 19.98
CA LEU A 291 0.70 -1.41 19.27
C LEU A 291 -0.32 -0.27 19.19
N ASP A 292 -0.45 0.55 20.24
CA ASP A 292 -1.29 1.76 20.26
C ASP A 292 -0.75 2.84 19.30
N ALA A 293 0.56 3.02 19.22
CA ALA A 293 1.19 3.94 18.27
C ALA A 293 0.96 3.49 16.81
N LEU A 294 1.12 2.20 16.52
CA LEU A 294 0.83 1.63 15.19
C LEU A 294 -0.66 1.68 14.85
N LEU A 295 -1.55 1.45 15.82
CA LEU A 295 -2.99 1.65 15.67
C LEU A 295 -3.33 3.12 15.35
N HIS A 296 -2.65 4.08 15.98
CA HIS A 296 -2.83 5.49 15.66
C HIS A 296 -2.48 5.78 14.19
N LEU A 297 -1.37 5.25 13.69
CA LEU A 297 -0.95 5.40 12.29
C LEU A 297 -1.89 4.70 11.29
N VAL A 298 -2.48 3.56 11.67
CA VAL A 298 -3.41 2.78 10.83
C VAL A 298 -4.83 3.33 10.81
N SER A 299 -5.40 3.64 11.98
CA SER A 299 -6.83 3.96 12.14
C SER A 299 -7.15 5.46 12.07
N THR A 300 -6.15 6.35 12.15
CA THR A 300 -6.44 7.79 12.01
C THR A 300 -6.76 8.16 10.58
N LYS A 301 -7.79 9.00 10.42
CA LYS A 301 -8.09 9.72 9.17
C LYS A 301 -7.16 10.93 9.05
N GLN A 302 -5.86 10.66 9.08
CA GLN A 302 -4.81 11.63 8.79
C GLN A 302 -4.79 11.95 7.29
N SER A 303 -3.72 12.59 6.83
CA SER A 303 -3.52 12.91 5.44
C SER A 303 -3.49 11.66 4.55
N ASN A 304 -3.74 11.84 3.24
CA ASN A 304 -3.84 10.74 2.29
C ASN A 304 -2.55 9.91 2.20
N GLU A 305 -1.40 10.49 2.58
CA GLU A 305 -0.11 9.80 2.62
C GLU A 305 -0.16 8.48 3.43
N TYR A 306 -0.74 8.50 4.64
CA TYR A 306 -0.80 7.31 5.51
C TYR A 306 -1.78 6.22 5.04
N LEU A 307 -2.67 6.55 4.09
CA LEU A 307 -3.57 5.57 3.46
C LEU A 307 -2.86 4.75 2.38
N ASN A 308 -1.69 5.20 1.90
CA ASN A 308 -0.91 4.60 0.82
C ASN A 308 0.26 3.76 1.35
N ALA A 309 0.05 2.93 2.37
CA ALA A 309 1.06 2.13 3.04
C ALA A 309 0.62 0.67 3.27
N ILE A 310 1.60 -0.26 3.24
CA ILE A 310 1.40 -1.68 3.53
C ILE A 310 2.07 -2.03 4.86
N TYR A 311 1.29 -2.55 5.81
CA TYR A 311 1.75 -3.04 7.11
C TYR A 311 1.60 -4.57 7.16
N LEU A 312 2.70 -5.27 7.36
CA LEU A 312 2.77 -6.73 7.44
C LEU A 312 3.25 -7.15 8.83
N PHE A 313 2.40 -7.84 9.58
CA PHE A 313 2.75 -8.38 10.88
C PHE A 313 3.01 -9.88 10.79
N LEU A 314 4.06 -10.37 11.43
CA LEU A 314 4.44 -11.78 11.47
C LEU A 314 4.46 -12.23 12.93
N SER A 315 3.67 -13.26 13.28
CA SER A 315 3.51 -13.63 14.69
C SER A 315 3.27 -15.11 15.00
N ASN A 316 3.74 -15.55 16.18
CA ASN A 316 3.31 -16.82 16.79
C ASN A 316 1.97 -16.72 17.55
N LEU A 317 1.37 -15.53 17.74
CA LEU A 317 0.05 -15.40 18.40
C LEU A 317 -0.99 -16.33 17.75
N GLY A 318 -1.70 -17.09 18.58
CA GLY A 318 -2.72 -18.05 18.14
C GLY A 318 -2.21 -19.42 17.66
N HIS A 319 -0.89 -19.68 17.66
CA HIS A 319 -0.32 -20.95 17.18
C HIS A 319 -0.94 -22.22 17.78
N ALA A 320 -1.34 -22.19 19.06
CA ALA A 320 -1.97 -23.31 19.74
C ALA A 320 -3.35 -23.67 19.15
N HIS A 321 -4.14 -22.67 18.74
CA HIS A 321 -5.42 -22.89 18.06
C HIS A 321 -5.20 -23.48 16.67
N ILE A 322 -4.24 -22.96 15.91
CA ILE A 322 -3.88 -23.47 14.57
C ILE A 322 -3.44 -24.94 14.66
N THR A 323 -2.51 -25.24 15.57
CA THR A 323 -1.97 -26.59 15.81
C THR A 323 -3.09 -27.58 16.16
N LYS A 324 -3.95 -27.22 17.13
CA LYS A 324 -5.10 -28.06 17.53
C LYS A 324 -6.10 -28.27 16.40
N HIS A 325 -6.42 -27.21 15.64
CA HIS A 325 -7.39 -27.27 14.54
C HIS A 325 -6.89 -28.15 13.39
N MET A 326 -5.60 -28.07 13.05
CA MET A 326 -4.99 -28.93 12.03
C MET A 326 -4.93 -30.39 12.45
N LEU A 327 -4.41 -30.69 13.65
CA LEU A 327 -4.29 -32.07 14.12
C LEU A 327 -5.67 -32.75 14.25
N HIS A 328 -6.69 -32.04 14.74
CA HIS A 328 -8.04 -32.59 14.84
C HIS A 328 -8.67 -32.85 13.45
N ASN A 329 -8.54 -31.89 12.52
CA ASN A 329 -9.25 -31.95 11.25
C ASN A 329 -8.48 -32.65 10.12
N SER A 330 -7.21 -33.05 10.30
CA SER A 330 -6.41 -33.72 9.25
C SER A 330 -7.09 -34.99 8.70
N SER A 331 -7.76 -35.74 9.58
CA SER A 331 -8.62 -36.88 9.25
C SER A 331 -9.69 -36.57 8.17
N SER A 332 -10.12 -35.31 8.07
CA SER A 332 -11.10 -34.81 7.07
C SER A 332 -10.48 -34.08 5.87
N ILE A 333 -9.22 -33.62 5.99
CA ILE A 333 -8.48 -32.94 4.92
C ILE A 333 -8.18 -33.89 3.75
N SER A 334 -8.04 -35.18 4.05
CA SER A 334 -7.91 -36.31 3.11
C SER A 334 -8.95 -36.39 1.97
N MET A 335 -10.06 -35.64 2.06
CA MET A 335 -11.14 -35.61 1.06
C MET A 335 -11.45 -34.21 0.49
N ALA A 336 -10.47 -33.30 0.46
CA ALA A 336 -10.66 -31.88 0.15
C ALA A 336 -10.28 -31.45 -1.29
N LYS A 337 -11.05 -31.84 -2.31
CA LYS A 337 -10.99 -31.18 -3.64
C LYS A 337 -11.41 -29.70 -3.54
N SER A 338 -10.45 -28.80 -3.37
CA SER A 338 -10.53 -27.32 -3.44
C SER A 338 -11.51 -26.60 -2.48
N GLY A 339 -12.80 -26.97 -2.43
CA GLY A 339 -13.84 -26.22 -1.70
C GLY A 339 -13.74 -26.27 -0.17
N ARG A 340 -13.35 -27.42 0.41
CA ARG A 340 -13.27 -27.58 1.89
C ARG A 340 -12.11 -26.80 2.52
N HIS A 341 -10.99 -26.62 1.81
CA HIS A 341 -9.84 -25.88 2.33
C HIS A 341 -10.19 -24.41 2.63
N ASN A 342 -10.98 -23.78 1.75
CA ASN A 342 -11.48 -22.41 1.95
C ASN A 342 -12.39 -22.29 3.18
N HIS A 343 -13.23 -23.31 3.48
CA HIS A 343 -14.00 -23.35 4.72
C HIS A 343 -13.11 -23.50 5.96
N PHE A 344 -12.15 -24.44 5.93
CA PHE A 344 -11.20 -24.68 7.01
C PHE A 344 -10.40 -23.42 7.37
N VAL A 345 -9.90 -22.69 6.37
CA VAL A 345 -9.19 -21.41 6.58
C VAL A 345 -10.12 -20.36 7.19
N LYS A 346 -11.35 -20.21 6.69
CA LYS A 346 -12.31 -19.23 7.22
C LYS A 346 -12.70 -19.50 8.68
N GLU A 347 -12.96 -20.76 9.02
CA GLU A 347 -13.26 -21.18 10.40
C GLU A 347 -12.08 -20.87 11.34
N LEU A 348 -10.86 -21.18 10.91
CA LEU A 348 -9.64 -20.87 11.66
C LEU A 348 -9.41 -19.36 11.82
N THR A 349 -9.60 -18.57 10.75
CA THR A 349 -9.48 -17.11 10.79
C THR A 349 -10.49 -16.47 11.74
N LEU A 350 -11.72 -17.00 11.85
CA LEU A 350 -12.72 -16.52 12.83
C LEU A 350 -12.30 -16.83 14.28
N ILE A 351 -11.75 -18.03 14.54
CA ILE A 351 -11.23 -18.41 15.87
C ILE A 351 -10.04 -17.53 16.24
N LEU A 352 -9.12 -17.29 15.31
CA LEU A 352 -7.96 -16.42 15.49
C LEU A 352 -8.39 -14.97 15.74
N ARG A 353 -9.27 -14.39 14.92
CA ARG A 353 -9.79 -13.03 15.07
C ARG A 353 -10.36 -12.78 16.47
N ASN A 354 -11.27 -13.65 16.93
CA ASN A 354 -11.85 -13.60 18.29
C ASN A 354 -10.81 -13.81 19.42
N THR A 355 -9.61 -14.33 19.12
CA THR A 355 -8.52 -14.45 20.10
C THR A 355 -7.60 -13.23 20.07
N LEU A 356 -7.30 -12.71 18.88
CA LEU A 356 -6.39 -11.58 18.64
C LEU A 356 -7.03 -10.24 19.02
N GLU A 357 -8.31 -10.02 18.70
CA GLU A 357 -9.05 -8.79 19.06
C GLU A 357 -9.19 -8.59 20.59
N LYS A 358 -8.92 -9.63 21.39
CA LYS A 358 -8.83 -9.54 22.86
C LYS A 358 -7.45 -9.15 23.38
N ILE A 359 -6.42 -9.22 22.53
CA ILE A 359 -5.05 -8.82 22.85
C ILE A 359 -4.87 -7.35 22.46
N HIS A 360 -5.27 -6.98 21.24
CA HIS A 360 -5.21 -5.60 20.77
C HIS A 360 -6.21 -5.31 19.65
N THR A 361 -6.72 -4.08 19.59
CA THR A 361 -7.69 -3.59 18.59
C THR A 361 -7.09 -3.42 17.19
N LEU A 362 -5.76 -3.34 17.07
CA LEU A 362 -5.04 -3.35 15.78
C LEU A 362 -5.42 -4.56 14.91
N TRP A 363 -5.69 -5.71 15.54
CA TRP A 363 -6.09 -6.93 14.83
C TRP A 363 -7.54 -6.91 14.31
N THR A 364 -8.33 -5.90 14.67
CA THR A 364 -9.63 -5.64 14.04
C THR A 364 -9.45 -5.12 12.61
N GLU A 365 -8.55 -4.17 12.40
CA GLU A 365 -8.26 -3.56 11.08
C GLU A 365 -7.46 -4.47 10.14
N ALA A 366 -6.70 -5.41 10.73
CA ALA A 366 -5.84 -6.35 10.02
C ALA A 366 -6.60 -7.51 9.38
N ASP A 367 -6.15 -7.91 8.19
CA ASP A 367 -6.62 -9.09 7.49
C ASP A 367 -5.74 -10.31 7.86
N ILE A 368 -6.34 -11.33 8.48
CA ILE A 368 -5.65 -12.40 9.23
C ILE A 368 -5.45 -13.65 8.38
N LEU A 369 -4.19 -14.00 8.12
CA LEU A 369 -3.76 -15.14 7.32
C LEU A 369 -3.10 -16.22 8.21
N PRO A 370 -3.72 -17.40 8.40
CA PRO A 370 -3.11 -18.50 9.15
C PRO A 370 -2.10 -19.29 8.31
N LEU A 371 -0.91 -19.54 8.87
CA LEU A 371 0.09 -20.47 8.37
C LEU A 371 0.01 -21.79 9.13
N GLY A 372 -0.04 -22.90 8.41
CA GLY A 372 -0.20 -24.24 8.97
C GLY A 372 1.10 -24.91 9.42
N LEU A 373 0.95 -26.07 10.06
CA LEU A 373 2.03 -27.02 10.29
C LEU A 373 2.59 -27.57 8.97
N LEU A 374 3.89 -27.87 8.95
CA LEU A 374 4.55 -28.50 7.81
C LEU A 374 4.56 -30.03 7.95
N GLU A 375 4.20 -30.74 6.88
CA GLU A 375 4.31 -32.20 6.81
C GLU A 375 5.76 -32.63 6.55
N LYS A 376 6.09 -33.91 6.82
CA LYS A 376 7.43 -34.47 6.53
C LYS A 376 7.91 -34.16 5.11
N GLY A 377 7.02 -34.22 4.10
CA GLY A 377 7.36 -33.85 2.72
C GLY A 377 7.86 -32.41 2.58
N HIS A 378 7.14 -31.43 3.14
CA HIS A 378 7.57 -30.02 3.11
C HIS A 378 8.89 -29.78 3.86
N VAL A 379 9.17 -30.58 4.90
CA VAL A 379 10.45 -30.54 5.63
C VAL A 379 11.60 -31.13 4.79
N MET A 380 11.33 -32.15 3.98
CA MET A 380 12.31 -32.69 3.03
C MET A 380 12.64 -31.69 1.90
N GLU A 381 11.66 -30.93 1.40
CA GLU A 381 11.91 -29.82 0.46
C GLU A 381 12.79 -28.73 1.08
N CYS A 382 12.55 -28.36 2.35
CA CYS A 382 13.43 -27.43 3.07
C CYS A 382 14.89 -27.94 3.15
N PHE A 383 15.10 -29.24 3.42
CA PHE A 383 16.45 -29.84 3.42
C PHE A 383 17.08 -29.85 2.03
N LEU A 384 16.30 -30.13 0.98
CA LEU A 384 16.78 -30.13 -0.40
C LEU A 384 17.27 -28.75 -0.82
N ASP A 385 16.49 -27.71 -0.53
CA ASP A 385 16.84 -26.31 -0.83
C ASP A 385 18.05 -25.83 -0.02
N GLU A 386 18.09 -26.10 1.30
CA GLU A 386 19.20 -25.70 2.15
C GLU A 386 20.52 -26.41 1.78
N MET A 387 20.48 -27.73 1.53
CA MET A 387 21.66 -28.48 1.06
C MET A 387 22.16 -27.95 -0.29
N ALA A 388 21.26 -27.57 -1.20
CA ALA A 388 21.63 -26.98 -2.48
C ALA A 388 22.22 -25.56 -2.34
N ARG A 389 21.75 -24.75 -1.38
CA ARG A 389 22.31 -23.43 -1.05
C ARG A 389 23.73 -23.52 -0.51
N GLU A 390 24.00 -24.47 0.39
CA GLU A 390 25.34 -24.74 0.94
C GLU A 390 26.25 -25.55 -0.03
N GLY A 391 25.75 -25.91 -1.22
CA GLY A 391 26.55 -26.57 -2.27
C GLY A 391 26.75 -28.08 -2.09
N PHE A 392 26.06 -28.71 -1.13
CA PHE A 392 26.00 -30.16 -1.02
C PHE A 392 25.16 -30.77 -2.14
N TYR A 393 25.48 -31.99 -2.56
CA TYR A 393 24.64 -32.74 -3.50
C TYR A 393 23.43 -33.35 -2.77
N PRO A 394 22.17 -33.03 -3.14
CA PRO A 394 20.99 -33.50 -2.42
C PRO A 394 20.68 -34.98 -2.74
N ASP A 395 21.15 -35.89 -1.88
CA ASP A 395 20.71 -37.29 -1.87
C ASP A 395 19.40 -37.42 -1.06
N HIS A 396 18.33 -37.84 -1.73
CA HIS A 396 17.02 -38.10 -1.14
C HIS A 396 17.07 -39.06 0.06
N THR A 397 17.98 -40.05 0.07
CA THR A 397 18.11 -41.00 1.18
C THR A 397 18.71 -40.34 2.43
N ASN A 398 19.67 -39.43 2.25
CA ASN A 398 20.22 -38.64 3.35
C ASN A 398 19.24 -37.56 3.82
N ILE A 399 18.51 -36.92 2.89
CA ILE A 399 17.45 -35.95 3.20
C ILE A 399 16.31 -36.61 4.01
N GLU A 400 15.85 -37.80 3.62
CA GLU A 400 14.84 -38.52 4.38
C GLU A 400 15.34 -38.92 5.78
N ARG A 401 16.60 -39.34 5.89
CA ARG A 401 17.25 -39.65 7.18
C ARG A 401 17.29 -38.42 8.09
N LEU A 402 17.75 -37.27 7.58
CA LEU A 402 17.84 -36.00 8.31
C LEU A 402 16.47 -35.44 8.70
N ALA A 403 15.47 -35.54 7.82
CA ALA A 403 14.08 -35.23 8.15
C ALA A 403 13.54 -36.15 9.26
N GLY A 404 13.90 -37.43 9.24
CA GLY A 404 13.57 -38.39 10.29
C GLY A 404 14.19 -38.09 11.67
N GLU A 405 15.16 -37.18 11.77
CA GLU A 405 15.74 -36.70 13.04
C GLU A 405 15.03 -35.45 13.60
N ILE A 406 13.92 -35.00 13.00
CA ILE A 406 13.10 -33.88 13.49
C ILE A 406 11.90 -34.44 14.29
N GLU A 407 11.45 -33.69 15.29
CA GLU A 407 10.29 -34.05 16.09
C GLU A 407 8.98 -33.83 15.33
N TYR A 408 8.15 -34.88 15.26
CA TYR A 408 6.81 -34.85 14.67
C TYR A 408 5.73 -35.03 15.75
N TYR A 409 4.53 -34.53 15.49
CA TYR A 409 3.33 -34.92 16.23
C TYR A 409 2.99 -36.38 15.91
N PRO A 410 2.25 -37.08 16.80
CA PRO A 410 1.68 -38.40 16.48
C PRO A 410 0.90 -38.34 15.15
N GLU A 411 1.01 -39.39 14.34
CA GLU A 411 0.40 -39.43 13.02
C GLU A 411 -1.14 -39.35 13.12
N VAL A 412 -1.74 -38.37 12.44
CA VAL A 412 -3.21 -38.21 12.42
C VAL A 412 -3.72 -38.18 10.99
N GLY A 413 -4.62 -39.11 10.66
CA GLY A 413 -5.22 -39.21 9.33
C GLY A 413 -4.27 -39.71 8.23
N GLY A 414 -3.09 -40.24 8.57
CA GLY A 414 -2.02 -40.61 7.63
C GLY A 414 -1.01 -39.48 7.36
N HIS A 415 -1.10 -38.36 8.09
CA HIS A 415 -0.20 -37.21 7.93
C HIS A 415 0.70 -37.04 9.17
N GLN A 416 2.00 -36.84 8.92
CA GLN A 416 3.03 -36.59 9.94
C GLN A 416 3.45 -35.11 9.89
N TYR A 417 3.01 -34.32 10.87
CA TYR A 417 3.29 -32.89 10.98
C TYR A 417 4.47 -32.61 11.91
N SER A 418 5.42 -31.79 11.49
CA SER A 418 6.58 -31.40 12.31
C SER A 418 6.17 -30.46 13.44
N GLN A 419 6.77 -30.63 14.63
CA GLN A 419 6.58 -29.75 15.79
C GLN A 419 7.36 -28.44 15.65
N THR A 420 8.52 -28.46 14.98
CA THR A 420 9.44 -27.32 14.82
C THR A 420 9.52 -26.76 13.39
N GLY A 421 8.73 -27.32 12.46
CA GLY A 421 8.74 -26.95 11.05
C GLY A 421 10.12 -27.17 10.44
N CYS A 422 10.62 -26.17 9.70
CA CYS A 422 11.97 -26.18 9.14
C CYS A 422 13.00 -25.42 10.01
N LYS A 423 12.67 -25.03 11.26
CA LYS A 423 13.56 -24.22 12.12
C LYS A 423 14.91 -24.87 12.41
N LEU A 424 14.96 -26.21 12.42
CA LEU A 424 16.18 -26.98 12.72
C LEU A 424 16.96 -27.41 11.47
N VAL A 425 16.50 -27.07 10.25
CA VAL A 425 17.11 -27.53 8.99
C VAL A 425 18.52 -26.97 8.83
N VAL A 426 18.68 -25.64 8.87
CA VAL A 426 19.98 -24.93 8.81
C VAL A 426 20.98 -25.53 9.81
N ALA A 427 20.55 -25.71 11.06
CA ALA A 427 21.38 -26.23 12.14
C ALA A 427 21.75 -27.72 11.98
N LYS A 428 21.00 -28.50 11.18
CA LYS A 428 21.32 -29.90 10.85
C LYS A 428 22.17 -30.02 9.58
N VAL A 429 21.98 -29.14 8.59
CA VAL A 429 22.82 -29.10 7.38
C VAL A 429 24.24 -28.64 7.72
N ASN A 430 24.38 -27.67 8.63
CA ASN A 430 25.68 -27.16 9.09
C ASN A 430 26.45 -28.13 10.03
N LEU A 431 26.02 -29.39 10.12
CA LEU A 431 26.67 -30.49 10.86
C LEU A 431 27.08 -31.66 9.93
N LEU A 432 27.01 -31.46 8.61
CA LEU A 432 27.41 -32.41 7.56
C LEU A 432 28.85 -32.17 7.08
#